data_AF-A0A5C2RNJ4-F1
#
_entry.id   AF-A0A5C2RNJ4-F1
#
_cell.length_a   1.000
_cell.length_b   1.000
_cell.length_c   1.000
_cell.angle_alpha   90.00
_cell.angle_beta   90.00
_cell.angle_gamma   90.00
#
_symmetry.space_group_name_H-M   'P 1'
#
loop_
_entity.id
_entity.type
_entity.pdbx_description
1 polymer ?
#
loop_
_entity_poly.entity_id
_entity_poly.type
_entity_poly.pdbx_seq_one_letter_code
_entity_poly.pdbx_strand_id
1 'polypeptide(L)'
;MFALFAVSGVFVCLCWHGHILIMCDMIRSSELMKYALTLINKLLQVYGSDILVGYDIGCEFSKTLSNSSLGAVVQEQRIKCIVLAFHGHSHNRGCQVQFLPLYFAGAGKEDFEGCERLFSESNALAPGTRLATQFHRHQAIEQFAVFWSRQKHAESGRSDLVSFAARL
;
A
#
# COMPACT_ATOMS: atom_id res chain seq x y z
N MET A 1 -16.44 -23.41 3.40
CA MET A 1 -16.17 -21.99 3.68
C MET A 1 -17.43 -21.21 3.36
N PHE A 2 -18.05 -20.57 4.35
CA PHE A 2 -19.30 -19.81 4.13
C PHE A 2 -19.01 -18.61 3.22
N ALA A 3 -19.91 -18.31 2.28
CA ALA A 3 -19.77 -17.17 1.35
C ALA A 3 -19.54 -15.83 2.07
N LEU A 4 -20.05 -15.70 3.29
CA LEU A 4 -19.84 -14.57 4.21
C LEU A 4 -18.38 -14.30 4.58
N PHE A 5 -17.49 -15.31 4.53
CA PHE A 5 -16.06 -15.14 4.84
C PHE A 5 -15.18 -15.20 3.60
N ALA A 6 -15.77 -15.03 2.40
CA ALA A 6 -15.02 -15.00 1.15
C ALA A 6 -14.01 -13.85 1.08
N VAL A 7 -14.31 -12.73 1.75
CA VAL A 7 -13.44 -11.55 1.82
C VAL A 7 -12.91 -11.45 3.26
N SER A 8 -11.59 -11.43 3.42
CA SER A 8 -10.93 -11.35 4.73
C SER A 8 -10.58 -9.92 5.14
N GLY A 9 -10.45 -9.01 4.17
CA GLY A 9 -9.99 -7.64 4.39
C GLY A 9 -9.80 -6.89 3.07
N VAL A 10 -9.08 -5.77 3.13
CA VAL A 10 -8.66 -4.99 1.97
C VAL A 10 -7.15 -4.87 1.95
N PHE A 11 -6.57 -4.83 0.76
CA PHE A 11 -5.17 -4.48 0.54
C PHE A 11 -5.12 -3.14 -0.18
N VAL A 12 -4.29 -2.21 0.30
CA VAL A 12 -4.31 -0.81 -0.16
C VAL A 12 -2.91 -0.32 -0.51
N CYS A 13 -2.87 0.67 -1.40
CA CYS A 13 -1.71 1.53 -1.60
C CYS A 13 -2.15 2.98 -1.55
N LEU A 14 -1.38 3.77 -0.79
CA LEU A 14 -1.54 5.20 -0.65
C LEU A 14 -0.40 5.94 -1.35
N CYS A 15 -0.63 7.19 -1.73
CA CYS A 15 0.48 8.11 -1.96
C CYS A 15 1.03 8.64 -0.63
N TRP A 16 2.20 9.27 -0.68
CA TRP A 16 2.83 9.98 0.43
C TRP A 16 1.95 11.10 1.03
N HIS A 17 1.00 11.66 0.28
CA HIS A 17 -0.01 12.59 0.81
C HIS A 17 -1.17 11.87 1.56
N GLY A 18 -1.13 10.54 1.64
CA GLY A 18 -2.13 9.72 2.31
C GLY A 18 -3.38 9.41 1.47
N HIS A 19 -3.49 9.86 0.21
CA HIS A 19 -4.63 9.49 -0.63
C HIS A 19 -4.59 8.02 -1.05
N ILE A 20 -5.74 7.35 -1.00
CA ILE A 20 -5.90 5.99 -1.51
C ILE A 20 -5.81 6.01 -3.02
N LEU A 21 -4.90 5.21 -3.58
CA LEU A 21 -4.70 5.10 -5.01
C LEU A 21 -5.33 3.84 -5.57
N ILE A 22 -5.12 2.74 -4.87
CA ILE A 22 -5.62 1.42 -5.24
C ILE A 22 -6.03 0.72 -3.96
N MET A 23 -7.19 0.09 -4.00
CA MET A 23 -7.72 -0.78 -2.96
C MET A 23 -8.31 -2.01 -3.62
N CYS A 24 -8.06 -3.19 -3.06
CA CYS A 24 -8.68 -4.42 -3.51
C CYS A 24 -9.07 -5.33 -2.36
N ASP A 25 -10.11 -6.14 -2.56
CA ASP A 25 -10.51 -7.15 -1.58
C ASP A 25 -9.51 -8.30 -1.51
N MET A 26 -9.22 -8.74 -0.29
CA MET A 26 -8.50 -9.98 -0.05
C MET A 26 -9.48 -11.16 -0.07
N ILE A 27 -9.47 -11.88 -1.18
CA ILE A 27 -10.39 -12.98 -1.47
C ILE A 27 -9.78 -14.33 -1.06
N ARG A 28 -10.47 -15.01 -0.12
CA ARG A 28 -10.22 -16.37 0.38
C ARG A 28 -8.86 -16.60 1.03
N SER A 29 -8.09 -15.55 1.25
CA SER A 29 -6.78 -15.55 1.88
C SER A 29 -6.62 -14.26 2.68
N SER A 30 -5.65 -14.21 3.59
CA SER A 30 -5.08 -12.95 4.09
C SER A 30 -4.11 -12.36 3.03
N GLU A 31 -3.18 -11.52 3.47
CA GLU A 31 -2.12 -10.92 2.66
C GLU A 31 -1.23 -11.96 1.98
N LEU A 32 -1.57 -12.30 0.73
CA LEU A 32 -0.68 -13.02 -0.17
C LEU A 32 0.00 -12.04 -1.11
N MET A 33 1.24 -12.36 -1.53
CA MET A 33 2.02 -11.51 -2.44
C MET A 33 1.31 -11.20 -3.76
N LYS A 34 0.32 -11.99 -4.18
CA LYS A 34 -0.51 -11.71 -5.36
C LYS A 34 -1.16 -10.33 -5.33
N TYR A 35 -1.57 -9.82 -4.16
CA TYR A 35 -2.19 -8.49 -4.06
C TYR A 35 -1.16 -7.39 -4.26
N ALA A 36 -0.01 -7.48 -3.56
CA ALA A 36 1.09 -6.54 -3.74
C ALA A 36 1.58 -6.51 -5.20
N LEU A 37 1.79 -7.67 -5.83
CA LEU A 37 2.16 -7.77 -7.25
C LEU A 37 1.10 -7.14 -8.16
N THR A 38 -0.19 -7.36 -7.89
CA THR A 38 -1.29 -6.77 -8.67
C THR A 38 -1.31 -5.25 -8.54
N LEU A 39 -1.11 -4.72 -7.33
CA LEU A 39 -1.04 -3.29 -7.09
C LEU A 39 0.17 -2.67 -7.80
N ILE A 40 1.34 -3.30 -7.75
CA ILE A 40 2.52 -2.81 -8.51
C ILE A 40 2.24 -2.79 -10.01
N ASN A 41 1.66 -3.85 -10.58
CA ASN A 41 1.29 -3.86 -11.99
C ASN A 41 0.33 -2.72 -12.34
N LYS A 42 -0.65 -2.43 -11.47
CA LYS A 42 -1.58 -1.33 -11.69
C LYS A 42 -0.92 0.04 -11.52
N LEU A 43 0.00 0.22 -10.56
CA LEU A 43 0.78 1.44 -10.40
C LEU A 43 1.64 1.71 -11.64
N LEU A 44 2.32 0.68 -12.17
CA LEU A 44 3.10 0.76 -13.41
C LEU A 44 2.25 1.21 -14.60
N GLN A 45 1.04 0.66 -14.75
CA GLN A 45 0.13 1.03 -15.84
C GLN A 45 -0.38 2.48 -15.74
N VAL A 46 -0.51 3.03 -14.52
CA VAL A 46 -1.10 4.36 -14.29
C VAL A 46 -0.03 5.46 -14.23
N TYR A 47 1.07 5.21 -13.54
CA TYR A 47 2.10 6.22 -13.23
C TYR A 47 3.42 6.02 -13.99
N GLY A 48 3.68 4.82 -14.51
CA GLY A 48 4.89 4.53 -15.30
C GLY A 48 6.13 4.29 -14.44
N SER A 49 7.20 5.03 -14.74
CA SER A 49 8.54 4.82 -14.18
C SER A 49 8.80 5.56 -12.86
N ASP A 50 9.93 5.22 -12.23
CA ASP A 50 10.55 5.97 -11.12
C ASP A 50 9.69 6.06 -9.85
N ILE A 51 8.90 5.03 -9.61
CA ILE A 51 8.04 4.87 -8.44
C ILE A 51 8.86 4.29 -7.29
N LEU A 52 8.85 4.99 -6.16
CA LEU A 52 9.34 4.51 -4.87
C LEU A 52 8.18 3.92 -4.06
N VAL A 53 8.33 2.66 -3.64
CA VAL A 53 7.31 1.90 -2.92
C VAL A 53 7.80 1.55 -1.52
N GLY A 54 7.14 2.07 -0.50
CA GLY A 54 7.30 1.61 0.88
C GLY A 54 6.48 0.34 1.15
N TYR A 55 7.10 -0.67 1.78
CA TYR A 55 6.41 -1.84 2.34
C TYR A 55 7.17 -2.41 3.55
N ASP A 56 6.47 -2.92 4.58
CA ASP A 56 7.07 -3.49 5.81
C ASP A 56 8.18 -4.50 5.51
N ILE A 57 7.94 -5.29 4.46
CA ILE A 57 8.86 -6.31 3.93
C ILE A 57 9.48 -5.89 2.60
N GLY A 58 9.64 -4.60 2.34
CA GLY A 58 10.11 -4.05 1.07
C GLY A 58 11.42 -4.65 0.57
N CYS A 59 12.33 -5.03 1.48
CA CYS A 59 13.56 -5.73 1.16
C CYS A 59 13.32 -7.10 0.53
N GLU A 60 12.43 -7.92 1.08
CA GLU A 60 12.08 -9.24 0.55
C GLU A 60 11.14 -9.14 -0.65
N PHE A 61 10.23 -8.17 -0.61
CA PHE A 61 9.31 -7.92 -1.71
C PHE A 61 10.04 -7.49 -2.99
N SER A 62 11.15 -6.73 -2.88
CA SER A 62 11.99 -6.39 -4.04
C SER A 62 12.51 -7.63 -4.79
N LYS A 63 12.86 -8.69 -4.05
CA LYS A 63 13.27 -9.98 -4.63
C LYS A 63 12.08 -10.69 -5.25
N THR A 64 10.94 -10.68 -4.57
CA THR A 64 9.70 -11.28 -5.09
C THR A 64 9.29 -10.62 -6.42
N LEU A 65 9.35 -9.28 -6.51
CA LEU A 65 9.07 -8.54 -7.73
C LEU A 65 10.02 -8.92 -8.86
N SER A 66 11.31 -8.92 -8.59
CA SER A 66 12.35 -9.24 -9.58
C SER A 66 12.22 -10.66 -10.15
N ASN A 67 11.74 -11.60 -9.33
CA ASN A 67 11.52 -13.00 -9.72
C ASN A 67 10.09 -13.30 -10.21
N SER A 68 9.22 -12.30 -10.29
CA SER A 68 7.86 -12.45 -10.79
C SER A 68 7.77 -12.23 -12.29
N SER A 69 6.59 -12.44 -12.88
CA SER A 69 6.31 -12.06 -14.27
C SER A 69 6.47 -10.56 -14.55
N LEU A 70 6.54 -9.72 -13.51
CA LEU A 70 6.77 -8.28 -13.64
C LEU A 70 8.25 -7.90 -13.62
N GLY A 71 9.18 -8.83 -13.37
CA GLY A 71 10.59 -8.52 -13.11
C GLY A 71 11.25 -7.64 -14.17
N ALA A 72 11.07 -7.97 -15.45
CA ALA A 72 11.62 -7.18 -16.56
C ALA A 72 11.05 -5.75 -16.61
N VAL A 73 9.73 -5.61 -16.44
CA VAL A 73 9.04 -4.31 -16.46
C VAL A 73 9.43 -3.46 -15.25
N VAL A 74 9.53 -4.07 -14.07
CA VAL A 74 9.96 -3.41 -12.82
C VAL A 74 11.38 -2.84 -12.97
N GLN A 75 12.28 -3.59 -13.61
CA GLN A 75 13.64 -3.11 -13.90
C GLN A 75 13.66 -1.98 -14.92
N GLU A 76 12.95 -2.14 -16.06
CA GLU A 76 12.85 -1.11 -17.11
C GLU A 76 12.28 0.21 -16.56
N GLN A 77 11.23 0.10 -15.75
CA GLN A 77 10.50 1.22 -15.15
C GLN A 77 11.16 1.73 -13.85
N ARG A 78 12.31 1.16 -13.45
CA ARG A 78 13.13 1.61 -12.31
C ARG A 78 12.37 1.69 -10.99
N ILE A 79 11.46 0.75 -10.75
CA ILE A 79 10.74 0.65 -9.47
C ILE A 79 11.74 0.33 -8.35
N LYS A 80 11.62 1.05 -7.24
CA LYS A 80 12.41 0.82 -6.03
C LYS A 80 11.50 0.50 -4.86
N CYS A 81 11.92 -0.45 -4.03
CA CYS A 81 11.23 -0.80 -2.79
C CYS A 81 12.08 -0.36 -1.59
N ILE A 82 11.43 0.12 -0.54
CA ILE A 82 12.04 0.49 0.72
C ILE A 82 11.26 -0.13 1.89
N VAL A 83 11.92 -0.24 3.03
CA VAL A 83 11.29 -0.61 4.30
C VAL A 83 10.82 0.67 4.99
N LEU A 84 9.65 0.63 5.61
CA LEU A 84 9.09 1.76 6.35
C LEU A 84 9.98 2.16 7.53
N ALA A 85 9.94 3.45 7.89
CA ALA A 85 10.90 4.02 8.84
C ALA A 85 10.84 3.34 10.22
N PHE A 86 9.64 3.06 10.75
CA PHE A 86 9.51 2.42 12.08
C PHE A 86 9.73 0.91 12.04
N HIS A 87 9.61 0.27 10.87
CA HIS A 87 9.88 -1.16 10.71
C HIS A 87 11.36 -1.48 10.56
N GLY A 88 12.19 -0.53 10.10
CA GLY A 88 13.59 -0.79 9.84
C GLY A 88 14.37 -1.37 11.03
N HIS A 89 14.00 -1.01 12.26
CA HIS A 89 14.63 -1.55 13.47
C HIS A 89 14.45 -3.07 13.65
N SER A 90 13.40 -3.66 13.05
CA SER A 90 13.18 -5.11 13.03
C SER A 90 14.03 -5.85 12.00
N HIS A 91 14.78 -5.13 11.17
CA HIS A 91 15.67 -5.69 10.15
C HIS A 91 17.14 -5.62 10.57
N ASN A 92 17.98 -6.51 10.03
CA ASN A 92 19.42 -6.45 10.29
C ASN A 92 20.07 -5.16 9.74
N ARG A 93 21.24 -4.81 10.26
CA ARG A 93 21.95 -3.56 9.90
C ARG A 93 22.19 -3.42 8.39
N GLY A 94 22.49 -4.51 7.68
CA GLY A 94 22.72 -4.46 6.24
C GLY A 94 21.46 -4.07 5.48
N CYS A 95 20.32 -4.67 5.84
CA CYS A 95 19.01 -4.31 5.30
C CYS A 95 18.66 -2.84 5.60
N GLN A 96 18.90 -2.38 6.83
CA GLN A 96 18.63 -0.99 7.21
C GLN A 96 19.39 0.01 6.33
N VAL A 97 20.69 -0.19 6.10
CA VAL A 97 21.50 0.71 5.26
C VAL A 97 21.07 0.67 3.79
N GLN A 98 20.54 -0.45 3.32
CA GLN A 98 20.16 -0.63 1.92
C GLN A 98 18.71 -0.23 1.59
N PHE A 99 17.80 -0.26 2.56
CA PHE A 99 16.36 -0.13 2.32
C PHE A 99 15.65 0.92 3.17
N LEU A 100 16.30 1.56 4.14
CA LEU A 100 15.64 2.62 4.92
C LEU A 100 15.38 3.87 4.06
N PRO A 101 14.25 4.58 4.27
CA PRO A 101 13.88 5.74 3.46
C PRO A 101 14.93 6.86 3.52
N LEU A 102 15.62 6.98 4.66
CA LEU A 102 16.71 7.94 4.89
C LEU A 102 17.79 7.90 3.80
N TYR A 103 18.04 6.74 3.19
CA TYR A 103 19.10 6.56 2.19
C TYR A 103 18.59 6.66 0.74
N PHE A 104 17.30 6.97 0.52
CA PHE A 104 16.69 7.05 -0.80
C PHE A 104 16.34 8.49 -1.18
N ALA A 105 17.00 9.00 -2.21
CA ALA A 105 16.61 10.26 -2.84
C ALA A 105 15.16 10.17 -3.35
N GLY A 106 14.36 11.20 -3.07
CA GLY A 106 12.94 11.24 -3.41
C GLY A 106 11.99 10.72 -2.31
N ALA A 107 12.51 10.04 -1.27
CA ALA A 107 11.69 9.61 -0.13
C ALA A 107 11.20 10.79 0.74
N GLY A 108 11.95 11.89 0.78
CA GLY A 108 11.63 13.04 1.62
C GLY A 108 11.78 12.74 3.12
N LYS A 109 10.92 13.36 3.95
CA LYS A 109 10.84 13.11 5.40
C LYS A 109 9.71 12.14 5.75
N GLU A 110 9.21 11.41 4.76
CA GLU A 110 8.07 10.51 4.90
C GLU A 110 8.49 9.26 5.68
N ASP A 111 7.64 8.83 6.63
CA ASP A 111 7.84 7.57 7.35
C ASP A 111 7.28 6.35 6.61
N PHE A 112 6.45 6.61 5.60
CA PHE A 112 5.73 5.64 4.77
C PHE A 112 4.65 4.87 5.52
N GLU A 113 4.21 5.37 6.69
CA GLU A 113 3.25 4.70 7.57
C GLU A 113 1.80 5.17 7.33
N GLY A 114 1.48 5.55 6.11
CA GLY A 114 0.16 6.06 5.76
C GLY A 114 -0.94 5.00 5.85
N CYS A 115 -0.63 3.76 5.46
CA CYS A 115 -1.61 2.67 5.37
C CYS A 115 -2.13 2.27 6.76
N GLU A 116 -1.28 2.37 7.77
CA GLU A 116 -1.47 2.11 9.18
C GLU A 116 -2.48 3.06 9.78
N ARG A 117 -2.30 4.35 9.45
CA ARG A 117 -3.20 5.42 9.89
C ARG A 117 -4.56 5.20 9.25
N LEU A 118 -4.59 4.87 7.96
CA LEU A 118 -5.83 4.48 7.27
C LEU A 118 -6.49 3.27 7.93
N PHE A 119 -5.73 2.21 8.21
CA PHE A 119 -6.26 0.99 8.80
C PHE A 119 -6.78 1.21 10.21
N SER A 120 -6.03 1.96 11.02
CA SER A 120 -6.42 2.37 12.36
C SER A 120 -7.79 3.05 12.36
N GLU A 121 -8.02 3.99 11.45
CA GLU A 121 -9.32 4.68 11.33
C GLU A 121 -10.40 3.77 10.73
N SER A 122 -10.07 3.02 9.67
CA SER A 122 -11.04 2.16 8.97
C SER A 122 -11.54 0.98 9.81
N ASN A 123 -10.84 0.63 10.89
CA ASN A 123 -11.26 -0.42 11.83
C ASN A 123 -12.66 -0.15 12.41
N ALA A 124 -13.10 1.11 12.47
CA ALA A 124 -14.45 1.48 12.89
C ALA A 124 -15.55 0.85 11.99
N LEU A 125 -15.23 0.50 10.74
CA LEU A 125 -16.16 -0.18 9.82
C LEU A 125 -16.33 -1.67 10.12
N ALA A 126 -15.37 -2.31 10.81
CA ALA A 126 -15.34 -3.76 10.96
C ALA A 126 -16.61 -4.35 11.61
N PRO A 127 -17.19 -3.76 12.68
CA PRO A 127 -18.42 -4.28 13.29
C PRO A 127 -19.60 -4.30 12.33
N GLY A 128 -19.75 -3.26 11.49
CA GLY A 128 -20.86 -3.11 10.56
C GLY A 128 -20.67 -3.90 9.26
N THR A 129 -19.43 -4.11 8.82
CA THR A 129 -19.14 -4.73 7.52
C THR A 129 -18.89 -6.25 7.60
N ARG A 130 -18.56 -6.80 8.78
CA ARG A 130 -18.19 -8.22 8.94
C ARG A 130 -19.27 -9.20 8.46
N LEU A 131 -20.54 -8.88 8.68
CA LEU A 131 -21.68 -9.72 8.30
C LEU A 131 -22.52 -9.11 7.17
N ALA A 132 -22.05 -8.00 6.59
CA ALA A 132 -22.74 -7.34 5.50
C ALA A 132 -22.62 -8.17 4.20
N THR A 133 -23.62 -8.05 3.34
CA THR A 133 -23.48 -8.48 1.93
C THR A 133 -22.31 -7.74 1.27
N GLN A 134 -21.69 -8.33 0.24
CA GLN A 134 -20.61 -7.70 -0.50
C GLN A 134 -20.92 -6.26 -0.92
N PHE A 135 -22.12 -6.01 -1.44
CA PHE A 135 -22.58 -4.68 -1.85
C PHE A 135 -22.53 -3.65 -0.71
N HIS A 136 -23.22 -3.91 0.40
CA HIS A 136 -23.23 -2.99 1.55
C HIS A 136 -21.85 -2.80 2.19
N ARG A 137 -21.01 -3.85 2.19
CA ARG A 137 -19.61 -3.72 2.63
C ARG A 137 -18.85 -2.74 1.72
N HIS A 138 -18.95 -2.88 0.40
CA HIS A 138 -18.30 -1.97 -0.54
C HIS A 138 -18.81 -0.54 -0.39
N GLN A 139 -20.13 -0.37 -0.24
CA GLN A 139 -20.73 0.96 -0.02
C GLN A 139 -20.16 1.64 1.24
N ALA A 140 -20.04 0.92 2.36
CA ALA A 140 -19.48 1.47 3.59
C ALA A 140 -17.98 1.83 3.45
N ILE A 141 -17.21 0.97 2.79
CA ILE A 141 -15.77 1.21 2.54
C ILE A 141 -15.58 2.40 1.60
N GLU A 142 -16.40 2.51 0.55
CA GLU A 142 -16.36 3.64 -0.40
C GLU A 142 -16.69 4.96 0.31
N GLN A 143 -17.72 4.99 1.15
CA GLN A 143 -18.07 6.18 1.93
C GLN A 143 -16.92 6.64 2.83
N PHE A 144 -16.26 5.70 3.50
CA PHE A 144 -15.06 5.97 4.29
C PHE A 144 -13.91 6.51 3.41
N ALA A 145 -13.64 5.87 2.27
CA ALA A 145 -12.57 6.27 1.36
C ALA A 145 -12.78 7.68 0.79
N VAL A 146 -14.02 8.03 0.45
CA VAL A 146 -14.39 9.38 -0.01
C VAL A 146 -14.17 10.41 1.09
N PHE A 147 -14.58 10.10 2.33
CA PHE A 147 -14.36 10.98 3.47
C PHE A 147 -12.87 11.19 3.75
N TRP A 148 -12.10 10.09 3.82
CA TRP A 148 -10.66 10.10 3.99
C TRP A 148 -9.95 10.94 2.93
N SER A 149 -10.30 10.75 1.65
CA SER A 149 -9.71 11.51 0.56
C SER A 149 -9.97 13.02 0.67
N ARG A 150 -11.17 13.43 1.13
CA ARG A 150 -11.48 14.84 1.40
C ARG A 150 -10.64 15.41 2.54
N GLN A 151 -10.44 14.66 3.62
CA GLN A 151 -9.56 15.07 4.72
C GLN A 151 -8.11 15.24 4.23
N LYS A 152 -7.58 14.26 3.50
CA LYS A 152 -6.22 14.34 2.93
C LYS A 152 -6.05 15.47 1.94
N HIS A 153 -7.07 15.76 1.14
CA HIS A 153 -7.05 16.92 0.25
C HIS A 153 -6.98 18.24 1.03
N ALA A 154 -7.73 18.36 2.14
CA ALA A 154 -7.69 19.54 2.99
C ALA A 154 -6.35 19.69 3.73
N GLU A 155 -5.68 18.58 4.07
CA GLU A 155 -4.37 18.56 4.74
C GLU A 155 -3.20 18.88 3.79
N SER A 156 -3.27 18.46 2.51
CA SER A 156 -2.11 18.43 1.60
C SER A 156 -1.72 19.77 0.95
N GLY A 157 -2.58 20.79 1.02
CA GLY A 157 -2.34 22.05 0.28
C GLY A 157 -2.17 21.83 -1.24
N ARG A 158 -1.64 22.84 -1.96
CA ARG A 158 -1.43 22.80 -3.43
C ARG A 158 -0.09 22.13 -3.81
N SER A 159 0.13 20.86 -3.48
CA SER A 159 1.39 20.16 -3.76
C SER A 159 1.18 18.92 -4.63
N ASP A 160 1.78 18.89 -5.82
CA ASP A 160 1.76 17.76 -6.77
C ASP A 160 3.17 17.15 -6.95
N LEU A 161 3.53 16.18 -6.11
CA LEU A 161 4.59 15.20 -6.40
C LEU A 161 4.10 13.81 -5.95
N VAL A 162 4.70 12.72 -6.44
CA VAL A 162 4.14 11.36 -6.30
C VAL A 162 5.19 10.38 -5.76
N SER A 163 4.93 9.80 -4.58
CA SER A 163 5.65 8.71 -3.91
C SER A 163 4.61 7.83 -3.19
N PHE A 164 4.88 6.53 -2.95
CA PHE A 164 3.83 5.57 -2.54
C PHE A 164 4.19 4.67 -1.36
N ALA A 165 3.18 4.36 -0.54
CA ALA A 165 3.24 3.41 0.56
C ALA A 165 2.20 2.29 0.34
N ALA A 166 2.59 1.04 0.58
CA ALA A 166 1.69 -0.10 0.63
C ALA A 166 1.98 -0.88 1.93
N ARG A 167 0.95 -1.28 2.69
CA ARG A 167 1.11 -2.09 3.91
C ARG A 167 0.09 -3.24 3.99
N LEU A 168 0.50 -4.24 4.77
CA LEU A 168 -0.25 -5.37 5.32
C LEU A 168 -1.56 -4.93 6.00
#